data_AF-A0A519TS73-F1
#
_entry.id   AF-A0A519TS73-F1
#
_cell.length_a   1.000
_cell.length_b   1.000
_cell.length_c   1.000
_cell.angle_alpha   90.00
_cell.angle_beta   90.00
_cell.angle_gamma   90.00
#
_symmetry.space_group_name_H-M   'P 1'
#
loop_
_entity.id
_entity.type
_entity.pdbx_description
1 polymer ?
#
loop_
_entity_poly.entity_id
_entity_poly.type
_entity_poly.pdbx_seq_one_letter_code
_entity_poly.pdbx_strand_id
1 'polypeptide(L)'
;MKTKNIQKVLLATLAIFSFASCKKESQNIFNMFNDVTVTYNASSPLSVVDYKNVNDGDSVYVDFTINSAKEDMYSYTVERSGGAEPSFFSLSTGRSFSYTNGQANSASIDFGIYRRSDNHPTNPQWIYNLYSIAAPTNPFSIYDVSSWQKRGTLFSAPITSQVNPFLYNAVSGSTIEALAKARTINLTATTATTAATGLANGSAVFFLTPEGKYGMLLFNAVTSDYDKKPFMNVSVKIQR
;
A
#
# COMPACT_ATOMS: atom_id res chain seq x y z
N MET A 1 -38.04 -45.18 -8.39
CA MET A 1 -37.70 -44.18 -7.36
C MET A 1 -37.98 -42.79 -7.92
N LYS A 2 -38.83 -41.98 -7.27
CA LYS A 2 -39.44 -40.76 -7.86
C LYS A 2 -38.38 -39.71 -8.23
N THR A 3 -38.42 -39.20 -9.45
CA THR A 3 -37.52 -38.21 -10.07
C THR A 3 -37.25 -36.95 -9.21
N LYS A 4 -38.19 -36.57 -8.33
CA LYS A 4 -38.02 -35.47 -7.36
C LYS A 4 -36.93 -35.72 -6.30
N ASN A 5 -36.61 -36.98 -6.00
CA ASN A 5 -35.56 -37.29 -5.02
C ASN A 5 -34.15 -37.25 -5.64
N ILE A 6 -34.05 -37.45 -6.96
CA ILE A 6 -32.77 -37.39 -7.69
C ILE A 6 -32.31 -35.94 -7.84
N GLN A 7 -33.22 -34.99 -8.11
CA GLN A 7 -32.87 -33.56 -8.17
C GLN A 7 -32.38 -33.01 -6.82
N LYS A 8 -32.97 -33.44 -5.70
CA LYS A 8 -32.54 -33.01 -4.36
C LYS A 8 -31.15 -33.54 -3.99
N VAL A 9 -30.85 -34.79 -4.38
CA VAL A 9 -29.51 -35.37 -4.19
C VAL A 9 -28.49 -34.65 -5.07
N LEU A 10 -28.83 -34.34 -6.33
CA LEU A 10 -27.95 -33.64 -7.26
C LEU A 10 -27.61 -32.21 -6.78
N LEU A 11 -28.60 -31.44 -6.30
CA LEU A 11 -28.39 -30.11 -5.72
C LEU A 11 -27.57 -30.13 -4.43
N ALA A 12 -27.78 -31.15 -3.58
CA ALA A 12 -26.99 -31.30 -2.36
C ALA A 12 -25.52 -31.61 -2.67
N THR A 13 -25.24 -32.47 -3.65
CA THR A 13 -23.86 -32.75 -4.08
C THR A 13 -23.19 -31.54 -4.75
N LEU A 14 -23.92 -30.74 -5.54
CA LEU A 14 -23.36 -29.56 -6.20
C LEU A 14 -23.04 -28.43 -5.19
N ALA A 15 -23.84 -28.30 -4.12
CA ALA A 15 -23.59 -27.36 -3.03
C ALA A 15 -22.38 -27.77 -2.17
N ILE A 16 -22.11 -29.06 -2.00
CA ILE A 16 -20.94 -29.54 -1.23
C ILE A 16 -19.63 -29.29 -2.00
N PHE A 17 -19.66 -29.35 -3.33
CA PHE A 17 -18.48 -29.08 -4.17
C PHE A 17 -18.13 -27.60 -4.30
N SER A 18 -19.09 -26.68 -4.15
CA SER A 18 -18.84 -25.23 -4.28
C SER A 18 -18.24 -24.58 -3.02
N PHE A 19 -18.23 -25.26 -1.87
CA PHE A 19 -17.55 -24.78 -0.65
C PHE A 19 -16.16 -25.38 -0.44
N ALA A 20 -15.73 -26.34 -1.26
CA ALA A 20 -14.36 -26.85 -1.28
C ALA A 20 -13.49 -26.09 -2.30
N SER A 21 -13.59 -24.75 -2.33
CA SER A 21 -12.59 -23.92 -3.01
C SER A 21 -11.33 -23.92 -2.17
N CYS A 22 -10.48 -24.93 -2.36
CA CYS A 22 -9.13 -24.96 -1.81
C CYS A 22 -8.40 -23.71 -2.32
N LYS A 23 -8.23 -22.70 -1.46
CA LYS A 23 -7.44 -21.51 -1.78
C LYS A 23 -6.00 -21.98 -2.01
N LYS A 24 -5.63 -22.24 -3.26
CA LYS A 24 -4.26 -22.54 -3.63
C LYS A 24 -3.49 -21.23 -3.50
N GLU A 25 -2.87 -21.02 -2.35
CA GLU A 25 -1.97 -19.89 -2.15
C GLU A 25 -0.80 -20.04 -3.13
N SER A 26 -0.51 -18.99 -3.89
CA SER A 26 0.68 -18.97 -4.73
C SER A 26 1.91 -19.11 -3.85
N GLN A 27 2.92 -19.84 -4.35
CA GLN A 27 4.21 -19.91 -3.67
C GLN A 27 4.77 -18.49 -3.50
N ASN A 28 5.20 -18.19 -2.28
CA ASN A 28 5.82 -16.96 -1.84
C ASN A 28 6.92 -17.30 -0.82
N ILE A 29 7.71 -16.31 -0.42
CA ILE A 29 8.89 -16.52 0.45
C ILE A 29 8.56 -17.19 1.80
N PHE A 30 7.31 -17.10 2.27
CA PHE A 30 6.86 -17.68 3.54
C PHE A 30 6.32 -19.11 3.42
N ASN A 31 5.96 -19.57 2.22
CA ASN A 31 5.37 -20.90 2.02
C ASN A 31 6.11 -21.74 0.95
N MET A 32 7.25 -21.23 0.42
CA MET A 32 8.08 -21.96 -0.55
C MET A 32 9.06 -22.93 0.12
N PHE A 33 9.41 -22.72 1.39
CA PHE A 33 10.35 -23.56 2.14
C PHE A 33 9.67 -24.19 3.36
N ASN A 34 9.19 -25.42 3.22
CA ASN A 34 8.50 -26.14 4.30
C ASN A 34 9.45 -26.89 5.25
N ASP A 35 10.73 -26.89 4.93
CA ASP A 35 11.80 -27.60 5.65
C ASP A 35 12.84 -26.66 6.27
N VAL A 36 12.69 -25.35 6.05
CA VAL A 36 13.49 -24.32 6.72
C VAL A 36 12.85 -23.99 8.06
N THR A 37 13.63 -24.06 9.13
CA THR A 37 13.21 -23.70 10.48
C THR A 37 14.17 -22.67 11.06
N VAL A 38 13.64 -21.73 11.85
CA VAL A 38 14.43 -20.76 12.61
C VAL A 38 14.16 -21.00 14.09
N THR A 39 15.22 -21.19 14.86
CA THR A 39 15.17 -21.28 16.32
C THR A 39 15.85 -20.04 16.89
N TYR A 40 15.16 -19.27 17.73
CA TYR A 40 15.74 -18.14 18.44
C TYR A 40 16.34 -18.61 19.76
N ASN A 41 17.59 -18.22 20.01
CA ASN A 41 18.38 -18.69 21.15
C ASN A 41 18.54 -17.57 22.20
N ALA A 42 18.62 -17.96 23.47
CA ALA A 42 18.86 -17.07 24.60
C ALA A 42 20.29 -17.20 25.14
N SER A 43 21.30 -17.29 24.26
CA SER A 43 22.70 -17.53 24.68
C SER A 43 23.32 -16.34 25.42
N SER A 44 22.67 -15.17 25.39
CA SER A 44 23.02 -13.96 26.13
C SER A 44 21.78 -13.38 26.81
N PRO A 45 21.90 -12.75 27.99
CA PRO A 45 20.81 -11.99 28.61
C PRO A 45 20.35 -10.79 27.77
N LEU A 46 21.12 -10.40 26.75
CA LEU A 46 20.75 -9.36 25.79
C LEU A 46 19.95 -9.89 24.60
N SER A 47 19.90 -11.22 24.40
CA SER A 47 19.23 -11.84 23.27
C SER A 47 17.71 -11.74 23.40
N VAL A 48 17.07 -11.27 22.33
CA VAL A 48 15.62 -11.20 22.20
C VAL A 48 15.14 -12.44 21.45
N VAL A 49 14.38 -13.29 22.14
CA VAL A 49 13.83 -14.55 21.59
C VAL A 49 12.35 -14.48 21.24
N ASP A 50 11.69 -13.38 21.61
CA ASP A 50 10.27 -13.10 21.34
C ASP A 50 10.05 -11.58 21.28
N TYR A 51 8.82 -11.13 21.05
CA TYR A 51 8.47 -9.72 21.01
C TYR A 51 9.04 -8.94 22.21
N LYS A 52 9.80 -7.88 21.90
CA LYS A 52 10.36 -6.94 22.87
C LYS A 52 10.03 -5.52 22.43
N ASN A 53 9.40 -4.77 23.34
CA ASN A 53 9.28 -3.33 23.16
C ASN A 53 10.64 -2.66 23.43
N VAL A 54 11.10 -1.83 22.49
CA VAL A 54 12.41 -1.16 22.51
C VAL A 54 12.24 0.32 22.19
N ASN A 55 13.13 1.16 22.71
CA ASN A 55 13.13 2.59 22.43
C ASN A 55 14.01 2.92 21.22
N ASP A 56 13.83 4.11 20.67
CA ASP A 56 14.70 4.64 19.63
C ASP A 56 16.13 4.76 20.16
N GLY A 57 17.09 4.17 19.43
CA GLY A 57 18.51 4.14 19.80
C GLY A 57 18.93 2.90 20.58
N ASP A 58 18.00 2.04 21.01
CA ASP A 58 18.33 0.78 21.66
C ASP A 58 19.01 -0.19 20.68
N SER A 59 19.95 -0.99 21.19
CA SER A 59 20.55 -2.11 20.45
C SER A 59 19.86 -3.42 20.83
N VAL A 60 19.48 -4.21 19.82
CA VAL A 60 18.83 -5.51 20.00
C VAL A 60 19.76 -6.61 19.51
N TYR A 61 19.92 -7.67 20.30
CA TYR A 61 20.67 -8.85 19.92
C TYR A 61 19.66 -9.94 19.53
N VAL A 62 19.76 -10.43 18.30
CA VAL A 62 18.97 -11.57 17.83
C VAL A 62 19.94 -12.71 17.59
N ASP A 63 19.89 -13.70 18.47
CA ASP A 63 20.66 -14.94 18.35
C ASP A 63 19.72 -16.02 17.81
N PHE A 64 20.11 -16.66 16.73
CA PHE A 64 19.27 -17.63 16.05
C PHE A 64 20.09 -18.71 15.34
N THR A 65 19.44 -19.84 15.12
CA THR A 65 19.92 -20.95 14.29
C THR A 65 18.90 -21.20 13.19
N ILE A 66 19.36 -21.21 11.95
CA ILE A 66 18.54 -21.61 10.80
C ILE A 66 18.96 -23.02 10.40
N ASN A 67 17.99 -23.92 10.28
CA ASN A 67 18.21 -25.27 9.77
C ASN A 67 17.41 -25.46 8.48
N SER A 68 18.05 -26.07 7.48
CA SER A 68 17.42 -26.55 6.25
C SER A 68 17.71 -28.03 6.12
N ALA A 69 16.66 -28.86 6.07
CA ALA A 69 16.82 -30.31 6.11
C ALA A 69 17.07 -30.93 4.73
N LYS A 70 16.73 -30.23 3.64
CA LYS A 70 16.77 -30.79 2.28
C LYS A 70 17.74 -30.09 1.34
N GLU A 71 17.92 -28.79 1.50
CA GLU A 71 18.73 -27.97 0.60
C GLU A 71 19.80 -27.20 1.37
N ASP A 72 20.96 -27.00 0.75
CA ASP A 72 22.02 -26.18 1.34
C ASP A 72 21.62 -24.70 1.36
N MET A 73 21.78 -24.05 2.51
CA MET A 73 21.50 -22.63 2.67
C MET A 73 22.71 -21.80 2.21
N TYR A 74 22.52 -21.00 1.15
CA TYR A 74 23.58 -20.15 0.60
C TYR A 74 23.75 -18.83 1.37
N SER A 75 22.65 -18.17 1.73
CA SER A 75 22.65 -16.92 2.49
C SER A 75 21.35 -16.75 3.28
N TYR A 76 21.40 -15.87 4.27
CA TYR A 76 20.22 -15.35 4.96
C TYR A 76 20.26 -13.83 4.95
N THR A 77 19.09 -13.21 4.98
CA THR A 77 18.93 -11.76 5.07
C THR A 77 18.02 -11.45 6.25
N VAL A 78 18.43 -10.51 7.10
CA VAL A 78 17.55 -9.95 8.12
C VAL A 78 16.77 -8.80 7.51
N GLU A 79 15.46 -8.97 7.37
CA GLU A 79 14.59 -7.91 6.90
C GLU A 79 13.89 -7.24 8.08
N ARG A 80 13.96 -5.92 8.12
CA ARG A 80 13.04 -5.12 8.92
C ARG A 80 11.73 -5.02 8.14
N SER A 81 10.68 -5.67 8.62
CA SER A 81 9.34 -5.44 8.09
C SER A 81 8.94 -3.99 8.38
N GLY A 82 8.92 -3.16 7.33
CA GLY A 82 8.48 -1.76 7.40
C GLY A 82 7.01 -1.65 7.82
N GLY A 83 6.59 -0.45 8.21
CA GLY A 83 5.18 -0.22 8.55
C GLY A 83 4.95 0.78 9.68
N ALA A 84 6.01 1.33 10.28
CA ALA A 84 5.91 2.44 11.22
C ALA A 84 5.84 3.79 10.48
N GLU A 85 6.39 3.86 9.27
CA GLU A 85 6.41 5.05 8.45
C GLU A 85 5.01 5.37 7.88
N PRO A 86 4.56 6.63 7.97
CA PRO A 86 3.27 7.02 7.39
C PRO A 86 3.28 6.81 5.87
N SER A 87 2.38 5.93 5.40
CA SER A 87 2.27 5.54 3.98
C SER A 87 0.85 5.65 3.45
N PHE A 88 -0.11 5.98 4.32
CA PHE A 88 -1.53 6.11 4.03
C PHE A 88 -2.02 7.49 4.44
N PHE A 89 -3.06 8.01 3.76
CA PHE A 89 -3.59 9.34 4.04
C PHE A 89 -5.12 9.35 4.03
N SER A 90 -5.68 10.13 4.96
CA SER A 90 -7.11 10.41 5.05
C SER A 90 -7.37 11.85 4.61
N LEU A 91 -8.13 12.02 3.53
CA LEU A 91 -8.56 13.31 3.02
C LEU A 91 -9.54 13.99 3.96
N SER A 92 -10.37 13.21 4.67
CA SER A 92 -11.38 13.75 5.58
C SER A 92 -10.78 14.29 6.88
N THR A 93 -9.69 13.68 7.37
CA THR A 93 -9.05 14.09 8.63
C THR A 93 -7.77 14.90 8.43
N GLY A 94 -7.18 14.88 7.23
CA GLY A 94 -5.89 15.50 6.95
C GLY A 94 -4.72 14.80 7.65
N ARG A 95 -4.90 13.55 8.09
CA ARG A 95 -3.90 12.79 8.84
C ARG A 95 -3.29 11.68 7.99
N SER A 96 -2.01 11.44 8.24
CA SER A 96 -1.30 10.28 7.72
C SER A 96 -1.31 9.12 8.72
N PHE A 97 -1.30 7.91 8.19
CA PHE A 97 -1.32 6.66 8.94
C PHE A 97 -0.21 5.74 8.43
N SER A 98 0.33 4.95 9.34
CA SER A 98 1.29 3.90 9.04
C SER A 98 0.55 2.60 8.74
N TYR A 99 1.25 1.56 8.30
CA TYR A 99 0.61 0.25 8.18
C TYR A 99 0.18 -0.30 9.53
N THR A 100 1.00 -0.10 10.57
CA THR A 100 0.75 -0.60 11.94
C THR A 100 -0.52 -0.04 12.59
N ASN A 101 -0.89 1.21 12.32
CA ASN A 101 -2.11 1.82 12.85
C ASN A 101 -3.23 1.98 11.79
N GLY A 102 -2.94 1.67 10.53
CA GLY A 102 -3.86 1.94 9.42
C GLY A 102 -5.12 1.09 9.47
N GLN A 103 -5.05 -0.18 9.88
CA GLN A 103 -6.23 -1.05 9.97
C GLN A 103 -7.30 -0.47 10.90
N ALA A 104 -6.89 -0.02 12.10
CA ALA A 104 -7.79 0.57 13.09
C ALA A 104 -8.44 1.89 12.62
N ASN A 105 -7.82 2.56 11.65
CA ASN A 105 -8.27 3.85 11.11
C ASN A 105 -8.76 3.74 9.65
N SER A 106 -8.83 2.53 9.11
CA SER A 106 -9.02 2.27 7.68
C SER A 106 -10.32 2.83 7.12
N ALA A 107 -11.35 2.94 7.96
CA ALA A 107 -12.62 3.62 7.67
C ALA A 107 -12.46 5.03 7.09
N SER A 108 -11.36 5.72 7.41
CA SER A 108 -11.08 7.10 7.03
C SER A 108 -9.98 7.26 5.99
N ILE A 109 -9.25 6.19 5.65
CA ILE A 109 -8.10 6.23 4.75
C ILE A 109 -8.57 6.20 3.30
N ASP A 110 -8.13 7.16 2.50
CA ASP A 110 -8.51 7.26 1.08
C ASP A 110 -7.49 6.60 0.15
N PHE A 111 -6.21 6.72 0.46
CA PHE A 111 -5.13 6.19 -0.39
C PHE A 111 -3.88 5.81 0.37
N GLY A 112 -3.10 4.94 -0.25
CA GLY A 112 -1.70 4.69 0.07
C GLY A 112 -0.78 5.31 -0.98
N ILE A 113 0.49 5.49 -0.59
CA ILE A 113 1.58 5.87 -1.49
C ILE A 113 2.55 4.71 -1.56
N TYR A 114 3.10 4.48 -2.74
CA TYR A 114 4.12 3.46 -2.98
C TYR A 114 5.18 3.99 -3.93
N ARG A 115 6.33 3.32 -3.92
CA ARG A 115 7.40 3.59 -4.87
C ARG A 115 7.79 2.31 -5.60
N ARG A 116 8.32 2.49 -6.80
CA ARG A 116 8.99 1.44 -7.57
C ARG A 116 10.29 1.97 -8.13
N SER A 117 11.24 1.09 -8.40
CA SER A 117 12.38 1.45 -9.24
C SER A 117 11.90 1.67 -10.66
N ASP A 118 12.50 2.63 -11.35
CA ASP A 118 12.50 2.67 -12.80
C ASP A 118 13.41 1.57 -13.37
N ASN A 119 13.45 1.47 -14.70
CA ASN A 119 14.24 0.46 -15.41
C ASN A 119 15.62 0.99 -15.84
N HIS A 120 16.14 2.09 -15.25
CA HIS A 120 17.46 2.60 -15.65
C HIS A 120 18.58 1.64 -15.20
N PRO A 121 19.46 1.18 -16.10
CA PRO A 121 20.40 0.10 -15.81
C PRO A 121 21.57 0.50 -14.91
N THR A 122 21.88 1.80 -14.78
CA THR A 122 23.09 2.27 -14.08
C THR A 122 22.82 3.19 -12.90
N ASN A 123 21.63 3.80 -12.84
CA ASN A 123 21.21 4.66 -11.74
C ASN A 123 19.69 4.64 -11.61
N PRO A 124 19.13 3.58 -11.00
CA PRO A 124 17.69 3.45 -10.86
C PRO A 124 17.10 4.61 -10.05
N GLN A 125 16.08 5.26 -10.60
CA GLN A 125 15.35 6.31 -9.90
C GLN A 125 14.10 5.76 -9.23
N TRP A 126 13.77 6.31 -8.06
CA TRP A 126 12.51 6.01 -7.39
C TRP A 126 11.36 6.77 -8.06
N ILE A 127 10.36 6.02 -8.52
CA ILE A 127 9.11 6.55 -9.05
C ILE A 127 8.05 6.41 -7.97
N TYR A 128 7.48 7.53 -7.53
CA TYR A 128 6.40 7.56 -6.56
C TYR A 128 5.04 7.56 -7.26
N ASN A 129 4.10 6.82 -6.69
CA ASN A 129 2.74 6.64 -7.16
C ASN A 129 1.78 6.53 -5.98
N LEU A 130 0.49 6.74 -6.22
CA LEU A 130 -0.56 6.57 -5.21
C LEU A 130 -1.61 5.57 -5.67
N TYR A 131 -2.35 5.01 -4.72
CA TYR A 131 -3.39 4.04 -4.99
C TYR A 131 -4.52 4.14 -3.97
N SER A 132 -5.74 3.92 -4.44
CA SER A 132 -6.89 3.70 -3.59
C SER A 132 -6.66 2.42 -2.79
N ILE A 133 -6.94 2.44 -1.50
CA ILE A 133 -6.95 1.20 -0.70
C ILE A 133 -8.04 0.22 -1.17
N ALA A 134 -9.00 0.70 -1.96
CA ALA A 134 -10.01 -0.11 -2.63
C ALA A 134 -9.61 -0.61 -4.02
N ALA A 135 -8.37 -0.37 -4.48
CA ALA A 135 -7.90 -0.87 -5.76
C ALA A 135 -8.12 -2.40 -5.87
N PRO A 136 -8.66 -2.92 -7.00
CA PRO A 136 -8.93 -4.35 -7.16
C PRO A 136 -7.70 -5.22 -6.95
N THR A 137 -6.55 -4.71 -7.40
CA THR A 137 -5.23 -5.29 -7.14
C THR A 137 -4.43 -4.27 -6.33
N ASN A 138 -3.92 -4.69 -5.18
CA ASN A 138 -3.02 -3.86 -4.39
C ASN A 138 -1.67 -3.73 -5.11
N PRO A 139 -1.27 -2.55 -5.59
CA PRO A 139 -0.01 -2.38 -6.31
C PRO A 139 1.21 -2.46 -5.40
N PHE A 140 1.03 -2.40 -4.08
CA PHE A 140 2.09 -2.49 -3.09
C PHE A 140 1.85 -3.67 -2.14
N SER A 141 2.22 -4.87 -2.61
CA SER A 141 1.96 -6.14 -1.92
C SER A 141 2.72 -6.33 -0.60
N ILE A 142 3.67 -5.45 -0.27
CA ILE A 142 4.36 -5.47 1.03
C ILE A 142 3.38 -5.20 2.18
N TYR A 143 2.34 -4.39 1.94
CA TYR A 143 1.29 -4.11 2.93
C TYR A 143 0.01 -4.82 2.54
N ASP A 144 -0.44 -5.79 3.34
CA ASP A 144 -1.71 -6.47 3.10
C ASP A 144 -2.87 -5.66 3.69
N VAL A 145 -3.59 -4.94 2.81
CA VAL A 145 -4.79 -4.17 3.16
C VAL A 145 -6.08 -4.92 2.84
N SER A 146 -6.04 -6.24 2.64
CA SER A 146 -7.20 -7.04 2.23
C SER A 146 -8.35 -7.00 3.25
N SER A 147 -8.03 -6.99 4.55
CA SER A 147 -8.97 -6.97 5.67
C SER A 147 -9.45 -5.58 6.09
N TRP A 148 -8.92 -4.51 5.48
CA TRP A 148 -9.22 -3.14 5.85
C TRP A 148 -10.60 -2.71 5.37
N GLN A 149 -11.20 -1.71 6.02
CA GLN A 149 -12.32 -0.98 5.44
C GLN A 149 -11.78 -0.08 4.33
N LYS A 150 -12.40 -0.14 3.14
CA LYS A 150 -11.82 0.44 1.92
C LYS A 150 -12.66 1.58 1.38
N ARG A 151 -12.02 2.72 1.15
CA ARG A 151 -12.60 3.89 0.48
C ARG A 151 -12.18 3.92 -1.00
N GLY A 152 -13.16 3.92 -1.89
CA GLY A 152 -12.99 3.89 -3.34
C GLY A 152 -12.66 5.23 -3.98
N THR A 153 -11.67 5.95 -3.47
CA THR A 153 -11.23 7.23 -4.06
C THR A 153 -10.60 7.00 -5.43
N LEU A 154 -11.02 7.76 -6.43
CA LEU A 154 -10.50 7.70 -7.80
C LEU A 154 -9.55 8.86 -8.07
N PHE A 155 -8.60 8.66 -8.98
CA PHE A 155 -7.53 9.60 -9.29
C PHE A 155 -7.45 9.92 -10.78
N SER A 156 -6.94 11.10 -11.10
CA SER A 156 -6.35 11.39 -12.40
C SER A 156 -4.92 10.84 -12.48
N ALA A 157 -4.37 10.81 -13.70
CA ALA A 157 -2.92 10.73 -13.85
C ALA A 157 -2.24 11.97 -13.20
N PRO A 158 -0.97 11.88 -12.76
CA PRO A 158 -0.21 13.05 -12.35
C PRO A 158 -0.08 14.06 -13.50
N ILE A 159 -0.22 15.34 -13.19
CA ILE A 159 -0.16 16.44 -14.16
C ILE A 159 0.92 17.42 -13.70
N THR A 160 1.82 17.81 -14.59
CA THR A 160 2.89 18.76 -14.29
C THR A 160 2.39 20.21 -14.29
N SER A 161 3.22 21.13 -13.76
CA SER A 161 2.96 22.58 -13.80
C SER A 161 1.65 23.00 -13.11
N GLN A 162 1.36 22.40 -11.95
CA GLN A 162 0.09 22.58 -11.24
C GLN A 162 0.17 23.54 -10.04
N VAL A 163 1.34 24.13 -9.77
CA VAL A 163 1.51 25.13 -8.70
C VAL A 163 0.55 26.33 -8.88
N ASN A 164 0.57 26.98 -10.05
CA ASN A 164 -0.29 28.14 -10.31
C ASN A 164 -1.79 27.78 -10.34
N PRO A 165 -2.24 26.71 -11.04
CA PRO A 165 -3.61 26.24 -10.94
C PRO A 165 -4.06 25.97 -9.50
N PHE A 166 -3.22 25.37 -8.68
CA PHE A 166 -3.53 25.11 -7.28
C PHE A 166 -3.65 26.39 -6.46
N LEU A 167 -2.69 27.31 -6.58
CA LEU A 167 -2.66 28.54 -5.78
C LEU A 167 -3.76 29.53 -6.16
N TYR A 168 -3.95 29.76 -7.47
CA TYR A 168 -4.74 30.89 -7.97
C TYR A 168 -6.08 30.50 -8.58
N ASN A 169 -6.25 29.26 -9.06
CA ASN A 169 -7.50 28.86 -9.73
C ASN A 169 -8.37 27.99 -8.82
N ALA A 170 -7.78 27.07 -8.07
CA ALA A 170 -8.47 26.22 -7.09
C ALA A 170 -8.79 26.98 -5.78
N VAL A 171 -9.48 28.11 -5.86
CA VAL A 171 -9.75 29.01 -4.71
C VAL A 171 -11.13 28.81 -4.06
N SER A 172 -12.05 28.11 -4.72
CA SER A 172 -13.38 27.82 -4.18
C SER A 172 -13.80 26.38 -4.53
N GLY A 173 -14.86 25.88 -3.89
CA GLY A 173 -15.40 24.55 -4.20
C GLY A 173 -15.81 24.39 -5.67
N SER A 174 -16.44 25.41 -6.25
CA SER A 174 -16.87 25.38 -7.65
C SER A 174 -15.70 25.40 -8.64
N THR A 175 -14.63 26.15 -8.35
CA THR A 175 -13.46 26.15 -9.23
C THR A 175 -12.61 24.88 -9.08
N ILE A 176 -12.54 24.30 -7.88
CA ILE A 176 -11.95 22.97 -7.65
C ILE A 176 -12.69 21.91 -8.49
N GLU A 177 -14.02 21.89 -8.42
CA GLU A 177 -14.84 20.97 -9.21
C GLU A 177 -14.63 21.14 -10.70
N ALA A 178 -14.65 22.38 -11.21
CA ALA A 178 -14.44 22.67 -12.62
C ALA A 178 -13.06 22.18 -13.11
N LEU A 179 -12.00 22.44 -12.34
CA LEU A 179 -10.64 21.97 -12.66
C LEU A 179 -10.55 20.45 -12.65
N ALA A 180 -11.19 19.78 -11.67
CA ALA A 180 -11.19 18.33 -11.56
C ALA A 180 -11.98 17.67 -12.69
N LYS A 181 -13.17 18.18 -13.04
CA LYS A 181 -14.00 17.67 -14.14
C LYS A 181 -13.37 17.87 -15.53
N ALA A 182 -12.43 18.80 -15.66
CA ALA A 182 -11.62 18.94 -16.87
C ALA A 182 -10.59 17.79 -17.04
N ARG A 183 -10.49 16.88 -16.06
CA ARG A 183 -9.59 15.72 -16.07
C ARG A 183 -10.38 14.42 -16.10
N THR A 184 -9.74 13.39 -16.65
CA THR A 184 -10.20 12.01 -16.49
C THR A 184 -9.80 11.53 -15.09
N ILE A 185 -10.79 11.29 -14.22
CA ILE A 185 -10.60 10.78 -12.85
C ILE A 185 -11.24 9.39 -12.75
N ASN A 186 -10.49 8.36 -13.14
CA ASN A 186 -10.97 6.98 -13.21
C ASN A 186 -9.94 5.95 -12.72
N LEU A 187 -8.75 6.39 -12.30
CA LEU A 187 -7.68 5.50 -11.88
C LEU A 187 -7.87 5.09 -10.43
N THR A 188 -7.75 3.80 -10.15
CA THR A 188 -7.62 3.29 -8.77
C THR A 188 -6.17 3.29 -8.29
N ALA A 189 -5.20 3.49 -9.20
CA ALA A 189 -3.79 3.71 -8.90
C ALA A 189 -3.13 4.51 -10.02
N THR A 190 -2.20 5.40 -9.69
CA THR A 190 -1.28 5.95 -10.69
C THR A 190 -0.21 4.91 -11.00
N THR A 191 0.16 4.75 -12.25
CA THR A 191 1.07 3.65 -12.68
C THR A 191 2.26 4.18 -13.47
N ALA A 192 2.78 5.34 -13.09
CA ALA A 192 3.89 5.98 -13.78
C ALA A 192 5.13 5.07 -13.82
N THR A 193 5.86 5.14 -14.93
CA THR A 193 7.07 4.36 -15.20
C THR A 193 8.33 5.20 -15.29
N THR A 194 8.21 6.52 -15.12
CA THR A 194 9.35 7.44 -15.05
C THR A 194 9.12 8.45 -13.92
N ALA A 195 10.20 8.96 -13.33
CA ALA A 195 10.10 9.97 -12.27
C ALA A 195 9.37 11.24 -12.73
N ALA A 196 9.52 11.62 -14.00
CA ALA A 196 8.86 12.79 -14.60
C ALA A 196 7.33 12.64 -14.76
N THR A 197 6.83 11.40 -14.86
CA THR A 197 5.39 11.11 -15.04
C THR A 197 4.71 10.62 -13.76
N GLY A 198 5.49 10.36 -12.70
CA GLY A 198 5.01 9.99 -11.37
C GLY A 198 4.63 11.20 -10.52
N LEU A 199 4.55 10.98 -9.21
CA LEU A 199 4.41 12.07 -8.25
C LEU A 199 5.73 12.83 -8.19
N ALA A 200 5.73 14.05 -8.72
CA ALA A 200 6.91 14.90 -8.84
C ALA A 200 6.65 16.30 -8.24
N ASN A 201 7.72 17.02 -7.91
CA ASN A 201 7.60 18.40 -7.43
C ASN A 201 6.83 19.28 -8.43
N GLY A 202 5.85 20.05 -7.94
CA GLY A 202 5.00 20.94 -8.72
C GLY A 202 3.94 20.22 -9.56
N SER A 203 3.86 18.89 -9.48
CA SER A 203 2.77 18.12 -10.08
C SER A 203 1.54 18.09 -9.17
N ALA A 204 0.39 17.77 -9.76
CA ALA A 204 -0.81 17.48 -8.99
C ALA A 204 -1.56 16.24 -9.50
N VAL A 205 -2.33 15.66 -8.58
CA VAL A 205 -3.31 14.61 -8.86
C VAL A 205 -4.68 15.11 -8.45
N PHE A 206 -5.65 15.05 -9.36
CA PHE A 206 -7.05 15.32 -9.06
C PHE A 206 -7.73 14.05 -8.59
N PHE A 207 -8.71 14.18 -7.70
CA PHE A 207 -9.40 13.02 -7.14
C PHE A 207 -10.91 13.24 -7.01
N LEU A 208 -11.62 12.11 -6.87
CA LEU A 208 -13.03 12.03 -6.54
C LEU A 208 -13.20 11.06 -5.38
N THR A 209 -13.73 11.52 -4.25
CA THR A 209 -14.00 10.66 -3.09
C THR A 209 -15.29 9.83 -3.30
N PRO A 210 -15.50 8.76 -2.51
CA PRO A 210 -16.74 7.98 -2.55
C PRO A 210 -18.01 8.80 -2.28
N GLU A 211 -17.89 9.91 -1.54
CA GLU A 211 -18.99 10.83 -1.26
C GLU A 211 -19.26 11.82 -2.41
N GLY A 212 -18.54 11.70 -3.53
CA GLY A 212 -18.71 12.56 -4.70
C GLY A 212 -18.02 13.91 -4.59
N LYS A 213 -17.05 14.08 -3.67
CA LYS A 213 -16.30 15.34 -3.52
C LYS A 213 -15.07 15.33 -4.41
N TYR A 214 -14.92 16.39 -5.21
CA TYR A 214 -13.73 16.61 -6.03
C TYR A 214 -12.62 17.30 -5.25
N GLY A 215 -11.38 17.03 -5.62
CA GLY A 215 -10.24 17.72 -5.04
C GLY A 215 -8.94 17.59 -5.83
N MET A 216 -7.90 18.19 -5.27
CA MET A 216 -6.57 18.29 -5.88
C MET A 216 -5.49 18.13 -4.81
N LEU A 217 -4.52 17.26 -5.08
CA LEU A 217 -3.28 17.06 -4.31
C LEU A 217 -2.14 17.76 -5.06
N LEU A 218 -1.52 18.79 -4.49
CA LEU A 218 -0.30 19.41 -5.03
C LEU A 218 0.93 18.86 -4.30
N PHE A 219 1.88 18.32 -5.05
CA PHE A 219 3.14 17.82 -4.51
C PHE A 219 4.19 18.94 -4.49
N ASN A 220 4.41 19.55 -3.32
CA ASN A 220 5.34 20.66 -3.13
C ASN A 220 6.81 20.21 -3.05
N ALA A 221 7.03 18.96 -2.63
CA ALA A 221 8.35 18.33 -2.60
C ALA A 221 8.19 16.81 -2.64
N VAL A 222 9.09 16.15 -3.36
CA VAL A 222 9.24 14.69 -3.40
C VAL A 222 10.74 14.43 -3.32
N THR A 223 11.24 14.09 -2.14
CA THR A 223 12.67 14.05 -1.81
C THR A 223 12.94 13.04 -0.69
N SER A 224 14.07 13.17 0.01
CA SER A 224 14.35 12.49 1.26
C SER A 224 14.51 13.47 2.42
N ASP A 225 14.26 12.99 3.64
CA ASP A 225 14.62 13.70 4.87
C ASP A 225 16.15 13.62 5.13
N TYR A 226 16.57 14.11 6.31
CA TYR A 226 17.96 14.11 6.74
C TYR A 226 18.54 12.68 6.84
N ASP A 227 17.73 11.73 7.31
CA ASP A 227 18.07 10.31 7.46
C ASP A 227 17.95 9.52 6.14
N LYS A 228 17.76 10.22 5.01
CA LYS A 228 17.55 9.64 3.68
C LYS A 228 16.27 8.81 3.55
N LYS A 229 15.31 8.95 4.46
CA LYS A 229 13.98 8.34 4.33
C LYS A 229 13.14 9.13 3.32
N PRO A 230 12.26 8.47 2.54
CA PRO A 230 11.38 9.17 1.61
C PRO A 230 10.52 10.23 2.31
N PHE A 231 10.45 11.42 1.72
CA PHE A 231 9.69 12.54 2.23
C PHE A 231 8.87 13.18 1.10
N MET A 232 7.59 13.43 1.37
CA MET A 232 6.71 14.19 0.49
C MET A 232 6.00 15.29 1.27
N ASN A 233 6.02 16.50 0.72
CA ASN A 233 5.20 17.61 1.17
C ASN A 233 4.03 17.79 0.20
N VAL A 234 2.80 17.66 0.69
CA VAL A 234 1.59 17.69 -0.14
C VAL A 234 0.60 18.71 0.41
N SER A 235 0.13 19.61 -0.44
CA SER A 235 -1.00 20.50 -0.15
C SER A 235 -2.28 19.92 -0.73
N VAL A 236 -3.38 19.98 0.02
CA VAL A 236 -4.66 19.40 -0.38
C VAL A 236 -5.74 20.47 -0.42
N LYS A 237 -6.55 20.45 -1.48
CA LYS A 237 -7.79 21.24 -1.58
C LYS A 237 -8.95 20.34 -1.98
N ILE A 238 -10.08 20.52 -1.29
CA ILE A 238 -11.28 19.69 -1.48
C ILE A 238 -12.47 20.62 -1.66
N GLN A 239 -13.33 20.27 -2.61
CA GLN A 239 -14.64 20.89 -2.76
C GLN A 239 -15.45 20.68 -1.48
N ARG A 240 -15.86 21.79 -0.85
CA ARG A 240 -16.83 21.77 0.25
C ARG A 240 -18.24 21.77 -0.31
#